data_AF-A0A7K4FJM4-F1
#
_entry.id   AF-A0A7K4FJM4-F1
#
_cell.length_a   1.000
_cell.length_b   1.000
_cell.length_c   1.000
_cell.angle_alpha   90.00
_cell.angle_beta   90.00
_cell.angle_gamma   90.00
#
_symmetry.space_group_name_H-M   'P 1'
#
loop_
_entity.id
_entity.type
_entity.pdbx_description
1 polymer ?
#
loop_
_entity_poly.entity_id
_entity_poly.type
_entity_poly.pdbx_seq_one_letter_code
_entity_poly.pdbx_strand_id
1 'polypeptide(L)'
;MATDPLPPGQIHTRGWPVLHAGSVPRDLAPPTWTLRVHGEVEHSATLDFADLLRLPQKEEVCDIHCVTSWSKVGMRWSGVPFAALAERVRPTPRARFVIMECEQGFTTSLPLAALRDDDVLLAHSADGAPLSSEHGGPVRMLVPKRYFYKSAKWLRGLRFVTDDEPGFWEVRGYSNIADPWRETRYDVDDKRLIYKMRKDALFRPVRPGTSE
;
A
#
# COMPACT_ATOMS: atom_id res chain seq x y z
N MET A 1 -5.95 6.72 29.70
CA MET A 1 -6.55 5.96 28.58
C MET A 1 -5.52 4.92 28.19
N ALA A 2 -5.83 3.63 28.28
CA ALA A 2 -4.91 2.60 27.81
C ALA A 2 -4.73 2.83 26.30
N THR A 3 -3.51 3.11 25.87
CA THR A 3 -3.17 3.11 24.44
C THR A 3 -3.36 1.68 23.96
N ASP A 4 -4.18 1.48 22.93
CA ASP A 4 -4.34 0.16 22.32
C ASP A 4 -2.95 -0.43 22.01
N PRO A 5 -2.77 -1.75 22.21
CA PRO A 5 -1.47 -2.37 22.04
C PRO A 5 -1.00 -2.20 20.60
N LEU A 6 0.29 -1.91 20.42
CA LEU A 6 0.91 -1.97 19.10
C LEU A 6 1.32 -3.42 18.78
N PRO A 7 1.46 -3.78 17.49
CA PRO A 7 2.05 -5.05 17.11
C PRO A 7 3.46 -5.21 17.70
N PRO A 8 3.93 -6.46 17.92
CA PRO A 8 5.24 -6.68 18.53
C PRO A 8 6.39 -6.03 17.74
N GLY A 9 7.35 -5.48 18.49
CA GLY A 9 8.51 -4.79 17.92
C GLY A 9 8.20 -3.49 17.18
N GLN A 10 7.04 -2.86 17.45
CA GLN A 10 6.66 -1.55 16.92
C GLN A 10 6.80 -0.44 17.96
N ILE A 11 7.14 0.76 17.47
CA ILE A 11 7.26 1.97 18.28
C ILE A 11 6.35 3.04 17.69
N HIS A 12 5.64 3.78 18.54
CA HIS A 12 4.81 4.89 18.11
C HIS A 12 5.66 6.03 17.51
N THR A 13 5.32 6.48 16.30
CA THR A 13 5.91 7.70 15.70
C THR A 13 5.00 8.91 15.88
N ARG A 14 5.58 10.09 16.13
CA ARG A 14 4.82 11.35 16.20
C ARG A 14 4.47 11.90 14.81
N GLY A 15 5.36 11.73 13.83
CA GLY A 15 5.17 12.16 12.45
C GLY A 15 4.70 11.02 11.55
N TRP A 16 4.48 11.33 10.26
CA TRP A 16 4.28 10.33 9.21
C TRP A 16 5.58 10.16 8.40
N PRO A 17 6.41 9.13 8.69
CA PRO A 17 7.67 8.95 7.99
C PRO A 17 7.49 8.73 6.49
N VAL A 18 8.32 9.40 5.71
CA VAL A 18 8.39 9.26 4.26
C VAL A 18 9.48 8.24 3.91
N LEU A 19 9.05 7.11 3.35
CA LEU A 19 9.94 6.05 2.85
C LEU A 19 9.54 5.69 1.42
N HIS A 20 10.54 5.52 0.55
CA HIS A 20 10.38 5.18 -0.86
C HIS A 20 11.49 4.21 -1.30
N ALA A 21 11.14 3.26 -2.17
CA ALA A 21 12.13 2.41 -2.82
C ALA A 21 12.85 3.12 -3.98
N GLY A 22 12.17 4.11 -4.59
CA GLY A 22 12.65 4.92 -5.71
C GLY A 22 12.44 6.41 -5.48
N SER A 23 12.55 7.21 -6.54
CA SER A 23 12.31 8.66 -6.47
C SER A 23 10.82 8.98 -6.35
N VAL A 24 10.48 10.18 -5.91
CA VAL A 24 9.09 10.65 -5.90
C VAL A 24 8.71 11.09 -7.32
N PRO A 25 7.64 10.54 -7.95
CA PRO A 25 7.14 11.02 -9.23
C PRO A 25 6.77 12.51 -9.15
N ARG A 26 7.33 13.31 -10.07
CA ARG A 26 7.10 14.76 -10.11
C ARG A 26 5.84 15.16 -10.90
N ASP A 27 5.46 14.34 -11.88
CA ASP A 27 4.42 14.68 -12.87
C ASP A 27 3.15 13.82 -12.75
N LEU A 28 2.98 13.13 -11.62
CA LEU A 28 1.79 12.30 -11.35
C LEU A 28 0.68 13.17 -10.75
N ALA A 29 0.15 14.08 -11.57
CA ALA A 29 -0.98 14.91 -11.20
C ALA A 29 -2.31 14.18 -11.51
N PRO A 30 -3.41 14.50 -10.80
CA PRO A 30 -4.72 13.91 -11.09
C PRO A 30 -5.15 13.88 -12.57
N PRO A 31 -4.87 14.92 -13.40
CA PRO A 31 -5.25 14.91 -14.81
C PRO A 31 -4.49 13.91 -15.69
N THR A 32 -3.30 13.45 -15.27
CA THR A 32 -2.46 12.50 -16.02
C THR A 32 -2.48 11.10 -15.42
N TRP A 33 -3.15 10.94 -14.28
CA TRP A 33 -3.26 9.69 -13.56
C TRP A 33 -4.37 8.81 -14.14
N THR A 34 -4.05 7.53 -14.35
CA THR A 34 -5.03 6.49 -14.69
C THR A 34 -4.72 5.21 -13.92
N LEU A 35 -5.79 4.44 -13.66
CA LEU A 35 -5.74 3.11 -13.06
C LEU A 35 -6.29 2.08 -14.05
N ARG A 36 -5.46 1.11 -14.42
CA ARG A 36 -5.88 -0.04 -15.21
C ARG A 36 -6.27 -1.20 -14.31
N VAL A 37 -7.47 -1.76 -14.49
CA VAL A 37 -7.94 -2.95 -13.77
C VAL A 37 -8.19 -4.05 -14.78
N HIS A 38 -7.46 -5.16 -14.67
CA HIS A 38 -7.42 -6.19 -15.70
C HIS A 38 -7.00 -7.57 -15.18
N GLY A 39 -6.89 -8.54 -16.09
CA GLY A 39 -6.52 -9.93 -15.79
C GLY A 39 -7.77 -10.79 -15.62
N GLU A 40 -7.83 -11.56 -14.55
CA GLU A 40 -8.93 -12.43 -14.17
C GLU A 40 -10.17 -11.65 -13.68
N VAL A 41 -10.77 -10.84 -14.57
CA VAL A 41 -11.98 -10.04 -14.35
C VAL A 41 -12.93 -10.13 -15.54
N GLU A 42 -14.24 -10.08 -15.32
CA GLU A 42 -15.24 -10.05 -16.39
C GLU A 42 -15.31 -8.69 -17.10
N HIS A 43 -15.03 -7.60 -16.37
CA HIS A 43 -15.12 -6.23 -16.87
C HIS A 43 -13.82 -5.47 -16.60
N SER A 44 -12.85 -5.62 -17.50
CA SER A 44 -11.62 -4.80 -17.47
C SER A 44 -11.97 -3.32 -17.65
N ALA A 45 -11.25 -2.44 -16.96
CA ALA A 45 -11.50 -1.01 -16.99
C ALA A 45 -10.20 -0.20 -16.92
N THR A 46 -10.24 1.00 -17.48
CA THR A 46 -9.26 2.05 -17.19
C THR A 46 -10.04 3.21 -16.61
N LEU A 47 -9.68 3.64 -15.40
CA LEU A 47 -10.32 4.74 -14.69
C LEU A 47 -9.35 5.92 -14.67
N ASP A 48 -9.83 7.11 -15.01
CA ASP A 48 -9.12 8.34 -14.64
C ASP A 48 -9.43 8.71 -13.18
N PHE A 49 -8.84 9.80 -12.70
CA PHE A 49 -9.06 10.25 -11.32
C PHE A 49 -10.53 10.66 -11.06
N ALA A 50 -11.21 11.26 -12.04
CA ALA A 50 -12.60 11.66 -11.89
C ALA A 50 -13.54 10.44 -11.82
N ASP A 51 -13.28 9.40 -12.61
CA ASP A 51 -13.98 8.12 -12.55
C ASP A 51 -13.80 7.44 -11.20
N LEU A 52 -12.59 7.46 -10.63
CA LEU A 52 -12.33 6.93 -9.30
C LEU A 52 -13.17 7.67 -8.24
N LEU A 53 -13.25 9.00 -8.31
CA LEU A 53 -14.03 9.81 -7.37
C LEU A 53 -15.55 9.59 -7.49
N ARG A 54 -16.05 9.11 -8.64
CA ARG A 54 -17.46 8.75 -8.84
C ARG A 54 -17.83 7.39 -8.26
N LEU A 55 -16.86 6.54 -7.92
CA LEU A 55 -17.13 5.29 -7.21
C LEU A 55 -17.55 5.55 -5.76
N PRO A 56 -18.19 4.57 -5.08
CA PRO A 56 -18.49 4.69 -3.66
C PRO A 56 -17.27 5.11 -2.85
N GLN A 57 -17.45 6.11 -1.98
CA GLN A 57 -16.40 6.62 -1.11
C GLN A 57 -16.62 6.13 0.32
N LYS A 58 -15.54 5.89 1.04
CA LYS A 58 -15.54 5.52 2.46
C LYS A 58 -14.43 6.26 3.19
N GLU A 59 -14.70 6.60 4.45
CA GLU A 59 -13.66 6.94 5.42
C GLU A 59 -13.29 5.71 6.25
N GLU A 60 -12.00 5.56 6.54
CA GLU A 60 -11.48 4.50 7.41
C GLU A 60 -10.50 5.11 8.42
N VAL A 61 -10.66 4.77 9.70
CA VAL A 61 -9.72 5.20 10.74
C VAL A 61 -8.94 3.99 11.19
N CYS A 62 -7.65 3.95 10.86
CA CYS A 62 -6.81 2.79 11.12
C CYS A 62 -5.37 3.17 11.45
N ASP A 63 -4.66 2.20 12.00
CA ASP A 63 -3.23 2.29 12.23
C ASP A 63 -2.47 1.82 10.99
N ILE A 64 -1.27 2.37 10.81
CA ILE A 64 -0.32 1.86 9.83
C ILE A 64 0.95 1.40 10.53
N HIS A 65 1.45 0.23 10.12
CA HIS A 65 2.60 -0.42 10.74
C HIS A 65 3.69 -0.60 9.70
N CYS A 66 4.86 -0.01 9.90
CA CYS A 66 5.98 -0.17 9.00
C CYS A 66 6.82 -1.38 9.40
N VAL A 67 7.33 -2.08 8.39
CA VAL A 67 8.26 -3.20 8.58
C VAL A 67 9.57 -2.78 9.25
N THR A 68 9.90 -1.48 9.25
CA THR A 68 11.06 -0.88 9.93
C THR A 68 10.76 -0.43 11.37
N SER A 69 9.75 -1.02 12.02
CA SER A 69 9.46 -0.91 13.46
C SER A 69 8.88 0.42 13.96
N TRP A 70 8.22 1.19 13.09
CA TRP A 70 7.37 2.30 13.51
C TRP A 70 5.89 2.07 13.17
N SER A 71 5.01 2.57 14.05
CA SER A 71 3.56 2.61 13.86
C SER A 71 3.04 4.04 13.98
N LYS A 72 2.14 4.45 13.09
CA LYS A 72 1.35 5.68 13.23
C LYS A 72 -0.10 5.27 13.43
N VAL A 73 -0.68 5.70 14.55
CA VAL A 73 -2.01 5.26 15.00
C VAL A 73 -3.09 6.27 14.66
N GLY A 74 -4.33 5.80 14.53
CA GLY A 74 -5.53 6.63 14.40
C GLY A 74 -5.54 7.55 13.17
N MET A 75 -4.93 7.12 12.06
CA MET A 75 -4.95 7.88 10.83
C MET A 75 -6.32 7.81 10.16
N ARG A 76 -6.85 8.95 9.71
CA ARG A 76 -8.09 8.99 8.95
C ARG A 76 -7.79 8.96 7.47
N TRP A 77 -8.37 8.01 6.75
CA TRP A 77 -8.19 7.83 5.32
C TRP A 77 -9.50 8.03 4.60
N SER A 78 -9.46 8.56 3.37
CA SER A 78 -10.62 8.61 2.49
C SER A 78 -10.26 8.05 1.12
N GLY A 79 -11.16 7.22 0.58
CA GLY A 79 -10.92 6.53 -0.67
C GLY A 79 -12.08 5.67 -1.13
N VAL A 80 -11.83 4.92 -2.20
CA VAL A 80 -12.76 3.93 -2.72
C VAL A 80 -12.52 2.59 -2.01
N PRO A 81 -13.53 1.96 -1.38
CA PRO A 81 -13.40 0.60 -0.89
C PRO A 81 -12.97 -0.35 -2.02
N PHE A 82 -11.95 -1.18 -1.78
CA PHE A 82 -11.53 -2.16 -2.78
C PHE A 82 -12.70 -3.08 -3.18
N ALA A 83 -13.56 -3.44 -2.23
CA ALA A 83 -14.77 -4.22 -2.49
C ALA A 83 -15.68 -3.59 -3.56
N ALA A 84 -15.89 -2.27 -3.52
CA ALA A 84 -16.71 -1.56 -4.51
C ALA A 84 -16.09 -1.58 -5.91
N LEU A 85 -14.75 -1.48 -6.00
CA LEU A 85 -14.05 -1.64 -7.27
C LEU A 85 -14.16 -3.08 -7.79
N ALA A 86 -13.98 -4.07 -6.90
CA ALA A 86 -14.08 -5.49 -7.24
C ALA A 86 -15.51 -5.86 -7.72
N GLU A 87 -16.55 -5.32 -7.11
CA GLU A 87 -17.94 -5.51 -7.56
C GLU A 87 -18.16 -4.98 -8.99
N ARG A 88 -17.55 -3.84 -9.32
CA ARG A 88 -17.62 -3.25 -10.66
C ARG A 88 -16.93 -4.11 -11.73
N VAL A 89 -15.75 -4.64 -11.44
CA VAL A 89 -14.95 -5.40 -12.43
C VAL A 89 -15.26 -6.89 -12.45
N ARG A 90 -15.92 -7.42 -11.41
CA ARG A 90 -16.31 -8.83 -11.23
C ARG A 90 -15.15 -9.80 -11.48
N PRO A 91 -14.24 -9.99 -10.49
CA PRO A 91 -13.19 -11.00 -10.58
C PRO A 91 -13.75 -12.38 -10.90
N THR A 92 -13.12 -13.10 -11.83
CA THR A 92 -13.55 -14.45 -12.20
C THR A 92 -13.35 -15.42 -11.03
N PRO A 93 -13.98 -16.62 -11.04
CA PRO A 93 -13.71 -17.66 -10.05
C PRO A 93 -12.25 -18.13 -9.98
N ARG A 94 -11.43 -17.79 -11.00
CA ARG A 94 -10.00 -18.11 -11.05
C ARG A 94 -9.12 -17.03 -10.42
N ALA A 95 -9.64 -15.84 -10.14
CA ALA A 95 -8.88 -14.78 -9.49
C ALA A 95 -8.59 -15.13 -8.03
N ARG A 96 -7.30 -15.24 -7.66
CA ARG A 96 -6.85 -15.57 -6.31
C ARG A 96 -5.95 -14.52 -5.70
N PHE A 97 -5.21 -13.77 -6.52
CA PHE A 97 -4.31 -12.70 -6.09
C PHE A 97 -4.55 -11.45 -6.92
N VAL A 98 -4.09 -10.32 -6.40
CA VAL A 98 -4.04 -9.05 -7.13
C VAL A 98 -2.64 -8.49 -7.00
N ILE A 99 -2.04 -8.24 -8.16
CA ILE A 99 -0.75 -7.60 -8.27
C ILE A 99 -1.02 -6.10 -8.45
N MET A 100 -0.50 -5.33 -7.50
CA MET A 100 -0.53 -3.87 -7.52
C MET A 100 0.66 -3.41 -8.36
N GLU A 101 0.36 -2.74 -9.46
CA GLU A 101 1.34 -2.21 -10.40
C GLU A 101 1.43 -0.69 -10.18
N CYS A 102 2.63 -0.18 -9.91
CA CYS A 102 2.81 1.20 -9.50
C CYS A 102 3.81 1.92 -10.40
N GLU A 103 3.89 3.24 -10.24
CA GLU A 103 4.95 4.03 -10.86
C GLU A 103 6.34 3.47 -10.57
N GLN A 104 7.27 3.72 -11.50
CA GLN A 104 8.67 3.28 -11.41
C GLN A 104 8.87 1.77 -11.31
N GLY A 105 7.89 0.98 -11.75
CA GLY A 105 7.96 -0.48 -11.79
C GLY A 105 7.90 -1.13 -10.42
N PHE A 106 7.48 -0.40 -9.37
CA PHE A 106 7.21 -1.03 -8.08
C PHE A 106 5.98 -1.93 -8.20
N THR A 107 6.11 -3.17 -7.73
CA THR A 107 5.01 -4.12 -7.64
C THR A 107 4.94 -4.74 -6.25
N THR A 108 3.74 -5.15 -5.85
CA THR A 108 3.50 -5.99 -4.69
C THR A 108 2.23 -6.80 -4.92
N SER A 109 2.13 -7.97 -4.31
CA SER A 109 0.98 -8.86 -4.46
C SER A 109 0.31 -9.13 -3.12
N LEU A 110 -1.00 -9.30 -3.13
CA LEU A 110 -1.77 -9.81 -2.01
C LEU A 110 -2.84 -10.80 -2.49
N PRO A 111 -3.21 -11.79 -1.65
CA PRO A 111 -4.40 -12.60 -1.89
C PRO A 111 -5.63 -11.72 -2.05
N LEU A 112 -6.48 -12.01 -3.05
CA LEU A 112 -7.72 -11.30 -3.30
C LEU A 112 -8.63 -11.31 -2.05
N ALA A 113 -8.62 -12.40 -1.29
CA ALA A 113 -9.37 -12.51 -0.05
C ALA A 113 -8.95 -11.44 0.98
N ALA A 114 -7.66 -11.13 1.08
CA ALA A 114 -7.16 -10.12 2.00
C ALA A 114 -7.51 -8.69 1.56
N LEU A 115 -7.65 -8.46 0.26
CA LEU A 115 -8.05 -7.15 -0.28
C LEU A 115 -9.56 -6.90 -0.19
N ARG A 116 -10.36 -7.95 0.01
CA ARG A 116 -11.82 -7.85 0.20
C ARG A 116 -12.23 -7.48 1.63
N ASP A 117 -11.28 -7.31 2.53
CA ASP A 117 -11.54 -6.79 3.87
C ASP A 117 -12.17 -5.40 3.79
N ASP A 118 -12.99 -5.06 4.79
CA ASP A 118 -13.81 -3.86 4.83
C ASP A 118 -12.99 -2.56 4.99
N ASP A 119 -11.78 -2.65 5.53
CA ASP A 119 -10.86 -1.54 5.80
C ASP A 119 -9.84 -1.29 4.67
N VAL A 120 -9.95 -2.00 3.54
CA VAL A 120 -9.04 -1.85 2.40
C VAL A 120 -9.56 -0.79 1.42
N LEU A 121 -8.73 0.22 1.16
CA LEU A 121 -9.07 1.35 0.29
C LEU A 121 -8.07 1.54 -0.85
N LEU A 122 -8.57 2.04 -1.98
CA LEU A 122 -7.81 2.89 -2.90
C LEU A 122 -7.92 4.33 -2.35
N ALA A 123 -6.95 4.72 -1.53
CA ALA A 123 -6.94 5.98 -0.81
C ALA A 123 -6.42 7.13 -1.69
N HIS A 124 -7.14 8.25 -1.67
CA HIS A 124 -6.74 9.51 -2.31
C HIS A 124 -6.47 10.64 -1.31
N SER A 125 -6.98 10.50 -0.08
CA SER A 125 -6.81 11.49 0.98
C SER A 125 -6.46 10.85 2.32
N ALA A 126 -5.76 11.62 3.17
CA ALA A 126 -5.46 11.26 4.55
C ALA A 126 -5.50 12.50 5.44
N ASP A 127 -6.01 12.34 6.66
CA ASP A 127 -6.15 13.37 7.69
C ASP A 127 -6.81 14.67 7.16
N GLY A 128 -7.82 14.52 6.31
CA GLY A 128 -8.62 15.62 5.77
C GLY A 128 -8.01 16.36 4.57
N ALA A 129 -6.86 15.92 4.06
CA ALA A 129 -6.19 16.52 2.90
C ALA A 129 -5.88 15.49 1.81
N PRO A 130 -5.81 15.91 0.53
CA PRO A 130 -5.30 15.05 -0.54
C PRO A 130 -3.90 14.53 -0.22
N LEU A 131 -3.60 13.29 -0.63
CA LEU A 131 -2.27 12.71 -0.44
C LEU A 131 -1.22 13.55 -1.17
N SER A 132 -0.16 13.92 -0.45
CA SER A 132 1.04 14.48 -1.09
C SER A 132 1.71 13.41 -1.98
N SER A 133 2.51 13.84 -2.96
CA SER A 133 3.26 12.90 -3.80
C SER A 133 4.17 11.99 -2.96
N GLU A 134 4.80 12.52 -1.90
CA GLU A 134 5.61 11.74 -0.95
C GLU A 134 4.82 10.66 -0.19
N HIS A 135 3.52 10.87 0.02
CA HIS A 135 2.66 9.89 0.67
C HIS A 135 1.92 8.97 -0.31
N GLY A 136 2.22 9.08 -1.61
CA GLY A 136 1.68 8.20 -2.65
C GLY A 136 0.54 8.80 -3.45
N GLY A 137 0.34 10.12 -3.39
CA GLY A 137 -0.66 10.81 -4.18
C GLY A 137 -0.43 10.65 -5.69
N PRO A 138 -1.48 10.68 -6.52
CA PRO A 138 -2.86 11.01 -6.14
C PRO A 138 -3.63 9.82 -5.54
N VAL A 139 -3.15 8.58 -5.75
CA VAL A 139 -3.83 7.37 -5.28
C VAL A 139 -2.81 6.32 -4.84
N ARG A 140 -3.07 5.71 -3.68
CA ARG A 140 -2.35 4.55 -3.17
C ARG A 140 -3.31 3.46 -2.72
N MET A 141 -2.81 2.24 -2.61
CA MET A 141 -3.48 1.22 -1.81
C MET A 141 -3.26 1.50 -0.32
N LEU A 142 -4.29 1.19 0.48
CA LEU A 142 -4.26 1.11 1.94
C LEU A 142 -4.75 -0.27 2.36
N VAL A 143 -3.89 -1.04 3.00
CA VAL A 143 -4.18 -2.38 3.53
C VAL A 143 -3.75 -2.43 5.00
N PRO A 144 -4.62 -2.04 5.96
CA PRO A 144 -4.20 -1.78 7.34
C PRO A 144 -3.62 -3.00 8.06
N LYS A 145 -4.16 -4.18 7.78
CA LYS A 145 -3.76 -5.46 8.40
C LYS A 145 -2.45 -6.04 7.84
N ARG A 146 -1.66 -5.24 7.11
CA ARG A 146 -0.37 -5.64 6.51
C ARG A 146 0.69 -4.59 6.80
N TYR A 147 1.96 -4.99 6.81
CA TYR A 147 3.05 -4.03 6.86
C TYR A 147 2.95 -3.06 5.68
N PHE A 148 3.17 -1.79 5.97
CA PHE A 148 2.76 -0.67 5.13
C PHE A 148 3.44 -0.60 3.76
N TYR A 149 4.46 -1.44 3.51
CA TYR A 149 5.03 -1.59 2.18
C TYR A 149 4.08 -2.29 1.20
N LYS A 150 3.11 -3.08 1.69
CA LYS A 150 2.02 -3.67 0.90
C LYS A 150 0.93 -2.64 0.53
N SER A 151 0.85 -1.53 1.24
CA SER A 151 0.00 -0.38 0.90
C SER A 151 0.66 0.44 -0.21
N ALA A 152 0.69 -0.10 -1.43
CA ALA A 152 1.50 0.40 -2.54
C ALA A 152 1.18 1.86 -2.92
N LYS A 153 2.23 2.69 -3.08
CA LYS A 153 2.13 4.11 -3.47
C LYS A 153 2.07 4.27 -4.99
N TRP A 154 1.45 5.35 -5.48
CA TRP A 154 1.44 5.71 -6.91
C TRP A 154 0.86 4.60 -7.79
N LEU A 155 -0.32 4.13 -7.40
CA LEU A 155 -0.97 2.98 -8.02
C LEU A 155 -1.34 3.29 -9.49
N ARG A 156 -1.02 2.38 -10.40
CA ARG A 156 -1.31 2.48 -11.85
C ARG A 156 -2.08 1.29 -12.39
N GLY A 157 -1.98 0.14 -11.73
CA GLY A 157 -2.68 -1.07 -12.14
C GLY A 157 -3.06 -1.99 -10.99
N LEU A 158 -4.16 -2.71 -11.19
CA LEU A 158 -4.57 -3.84 -10.39
C LEU A 158 -4.80 -5.02 -11.35
N ARG A 159 -3.83 -5.94 -11.37
CA ARG A 159 -3.89 -7.14 -12.19
C ARG A 159 -4.37 -8.32 -11.35
N PHE A 160 -5.57 -8.81 -11.63
CA PHE A 160 -6.13 -10.00 -11.00
C PHE A 160 -5.54 -11.24 -11.67
N VAL A 161 -5.04 -12.18 -10.87
CA VAL A 161 -4.34 -13.38 -11.36
C VAL A 161 -4.72 -14.63 -10.57
N THR A 162 -4.48 -15.80 -11.15
CA THR A 162 -4.69 -17.10 -10.49
C THR A 162 -3.55 -17.49 -9.57
N ASP A 163 -2.31 -17.30 -10.03
CA ASP A 163 -1.12 -17.65 -9.28
C ASP A 163 -0.44 -16.39 -8.77
N ASP A 164 0.18 -16.50 -7.59
CA ASP A 164 0.86 -15.38 -6.97
C ASP A 164 2.14 -14.99 -7.71
N GLU A 165 2.46 -13.70 -7.68
CA GLU A 165 3.68 -13.14 -8.26
C GLU A 165 4.32 -12.19 -7.24
N PRO A 166 5.40 -12.63 -6.56
CA PRO A 166 6.09 -11.80 -5.57
C PRO A 166 6.60 -10.49 -6.18
N GLY A 167 6.34 -9.39 -5.49
CA GLY A 167 6.73 -8.05 -5.91
C GLY A 167 8.14 -7.63 -5.51
N PHE A 168 8.38 -6.32 -5.52
CA PHE A 168 9.70 -5.72 -5.34
C PHE A 168 10.39 -6.11 -4.02
N TRP A 169 9.70 -6.02 -2.89
CA TRP A 169 10.31 -6.31 -1.59
C TRP A 169 10.32 -7.81 -1.30
N GLU A 170 9.33 -8.52 -1.80
CA GLU A 170 9.10 -9.94 -1.60
C GLU A 170 10.21 -10.77 -2.26
N VAL A 171 10.58 -10.46 -3.51
CA VAL A 171 11.73 -11.10 -4.18
C VAL A 171 13.08 -10.75 -3.51
N ARG A 172 13.09 -9.76 -2.61
CA ARG A 172 14.26 -9.35 -1.82
C ARG A 172 14.24 -9.92 -0.39
N GLY A 173 13.33 -10.83 -0.10
CA GLY A 173 13.24 -11.58 1.16
C GLY A 173 12.29 -11.01 2.20
N TYR A 174 11.59 -9.90 1.91
CA TYR A 174 10.51 -9.44 2.79
C TYR A 174 9.31 -10.39 2.70
N SER A 175 8.56 -10.49 3.79
CA SER A 175 7.50 -11.50 3.88
C SER A 175 6.33 -11.20 2.97
N ASN A 176 5.94 -12.16 2.13
CA ASN A 176 4.82 -11.98 1.24
C ASN A 176 3.47 -11.86 1.98
N ILE A 177 3.33 -12.49 3.16
CA ILE A 177 2.15 -12.35 4.02
C ILE A 177 2.14 -10.99 4.72
N ALA A 178 3.29 -10.52 5.21
CA ALA A 178 3.47 -9.19 5.80
C ALA A 178 2.50 -8.84 6.96
N ASP A 179 2.09 -9.79 7.80
CA ASP A 179 1.23 -9.56 8.96
C ASP A 179 2.04 -8.95 10.14
N PRO A 180 1.70 -7.74 10.60
CA PRO A 180 2.43 -7.06 11.67
C PRO A 180 2.27 -7.72 13.05
N TRP A 181 1.13 -8.33 13.32
CA TRP A 181 0.81 -8.95 14.61
C TRP A 181 1.46 -10.32 14.77
N ARG A 182 1.68 -11.01 13.65
CA ARG A 182 2.40 -12.28 13.58
C ARG A 182 3.91 -12.12 13.38
N GLU A 183 4.41 -10.88 13.38
CA GLU A 183 5.81 -10.54 13.10
C GLU A 183 6.39 -11.14 11.81
N THR A 184 5.57 -11.37 10.79
CA THR A 184 6.06 -11.90 9.51
C THR A 184 6.72 -10.77 8.71
N ARG A 185 7.96 -10.43 9.07
CA ARG A 185 8.75 -9.36 8.42
C ARG A 185 9.52 -9.85 7.21
N TYR A 186 10.00 -11.09 7.26
CA TYR A 186 10.85 -11.72 6.25
C TYR A 186 10.39 -13.15 5.99
N ASP A 187 10.52 -13.62 4.75
CA ASP A 187 10.32 -15.04 4.38
C ASP A 187 11.68 -15.77 4.21
N VAL A 188 12.77 -15.13 4.66
CA VAL A 188 14.11 -15.69 4.70
C VAL A 188 14.56 -15.84 6.15
N ASP A 189 15.30 -16.91 6.46
CA ASP A 189 15.80 -17.20 7.81
C ASP A 189 17.27 -16.77 8.02
N ASP A 190 17.96 -16.35 6.96
CA ASP A 190 19.38 -15.93 7.04
C ASP A 190 19.52 -14.60 7.79
N LYS A 191 19.99 -14.68 9.04
CA LYS A 191 20.23 -13.50 9.91
C LYS A 191 21.19 -12.48 9.33
N ARG A 192 22.20 -12.88 8.55
CA ARG A 192 23.14 -11.94 7.91
C ARG A 192 22.45 -11.21 6.78
N LEU A 193 21.65 -11.93 5.98
CA LEU A 193 20.82 -11.33 4.94
C LEU A 193 19.81 -10.35 5.53
N ILE A 194 19.08 -10.75 6.57
CA ILE A 194 18.14 -9.89 7.31
C ILE A 194 18.85 -8.64 7.84
N TYR A 195 20.03 -8.78 8.44
CA TYR A 195 20.80 -7.65 8.94
C TYR A 195 21.17 -6.67 7.82
N LYS A 196 21.61 -7.19 6.67
CA LYS A 196 21.92 -6.39 5.48
C LYS A 196 20.66 -5.67 4.97
N MET A 197 19.55 -6.38 4.83
CA MET A 197 18.26 -5.82 4.39
C MET A 197 17.77 -4.69 5.31
N ARG A 198 17.95 -4.83 6.64
CA ARG A 198 17.64 -3.76 7.60
C ARG A 198 18.49 -2.52 7.37
N LYS A 199 19.78 -2.68 7.09
CA LYS A 199 20.67 -1.56 6.75
C LYS A 199 20.28 -0.89 5.44
N ASP A 200 19.90 -1.66 4.44
CA ASP A 200 19.55 -1.14 3.11
C ASP A 200 18.16 -0.47 3.11
N ALA A 201 17.21 -0.97 3.92
CA ALA A 201 15.88 -0.39 4.08
C ALA A 201 15.83 0.82 5.03
N LEU A 202 16.88 1.05 5.81
CA LEU A 202 17.17 2.35 6.42
C LEU A 202 17.64 3.31 5.32
N PHE A 203 16.77 3.58 4.34
CA PHE A 203 16.84 4.82 3.59
C PHE A 203 16.87 5.93 4.64
N ARG A 204 18.02 6.59 4.77
CA ARG A 204 18.20 7.72 5.68
C ARG A 204 17.02 8.66 5.46
N PRO A 205 16.23 9.01 6.49
CA PRO A 205 15.17 9.99 6.31
C PRO A 205 15.78 11.21 5.62
N VAL A 206 15.20 11.60 4.48
CA VAL A 206 15.53 12.87 3.84
C VAL A 206 15.24 13.91 4.91
N ARG A 207 16.28 14.55 5.45
CA ARG A 207 16.09 15.64 6.40
C ARG A 207 15.24 16.67 5.67
N PRO A 208 14.14 17.18 6.27
CA PRO A 208 13.44 18.31 5.68
C PRO A 208 14.48 19.40 5.45
N GLY A 209 14.61 19.82 4.19
CA GLY A 209 15.51 20.91 3.84
C GLY A 209 15.10 22.12 4.67
N THR A 210 16.01 22.64 5.49
CA THR A 210 15.88 23.97 6.03
C THR A 210 15.93 24.91 4.83
N SER A 211 14.78 25.47 4.48
CA SER A 211 14.72 26.67 3.65
C SER A 211 15.45 27.79 4.39
N GLU A 212 16.63 28.16 3.90
CA GLU A 212 17.15 29.52 4.02
C GLU A 212 16.50 30.41 2.97
#